data_AF-A0A7S2XSP0-F1
#
_entry.id   AF-A0A7S2XSP0-F1
#
_cell.length_a   1.000
_cell.length_b   1.000
_cell.length_c   1.000
_cell.angle_alpha   90.00
_cell.angle_beta   90.00
_cell.angle_gamma   90.00
#
_symmetry.space_group_name_H-M   'P 1'
#
loop_
_entity.id
_entity.type
_entity.pdbx_description
1 polymer ?
#
loop_
_entity_poly.entity_id
_entity_poly.type
_entity_poly.pdbx_seq_one_letter_code
_entity_poly.pdbx_strand_id
1 'polypeptide(L)'
;LVEEGERKQQTLDRLEEMKQYMETVVAVDPKYKNVRETCENQEPDCLLWAESGECKNNYEYMTFHCAPACQTCDQLDILNRCPLDPNAANMLEHPGDLNRMFERILSDPTIVETYKPKVLSRPRPFPEEDVDYQEGPWVVIFD
;
A
#
# COMPACT_ATOMS: atom_id res chain seq x y z
N LEU A 1 -25.90 -5.52 34.92
CA LEU A 1 -25.20 -6.79 35.22
C LEU A 1 -25.45 -7.84 34.13
N VAL A 2 -26.69 -8.14 33.73
CA VAL A 2 -26.98 -9.10 32.64
C VAL A 2 -26.39 -8.61 31.30
N GLU A 3 -26.62 -7.34 30.94
CA GLU A 3 -26.12 -6.74 29.69
C GLU A 3 -24.58 -6.68 29.60
N GLU A 4 -23.91 -6.49 30.74
CA GLU A 4 -22.44 -6.44 30.80
C GLU A 4 -21.82 -7.84 30.68
N GLY A 5 -22.49 -8.85 31.23
CA GLY A 5 -22.11 -10.25 31.05
C GLY A 5 -22.28 -10.73 29.61
N GLU A 6 -23.37 -10.32 28.95
CA GLU A 6 -23.65 -10.65 27.55
C GLU A 6 -22.60 -10.05 26.60
N ARG A 7 -22.29 -8.75 26.74
CA ARG A 7 -21.25 -8.09 25.93
C ARG A 7 -19.87 -8.72 26.10
N LYS A 8 -19.53 -9.11 27.34
CA LYS A 8 -18.29 -9.82 27.62
C LYS A 8 -18.24 -11.17 26.92
N GLN A 9 -19.33 -11.93 26.90
CA GLN A 9 -19.40 -13.20 26.21
C GLN A 9 -19.23 -13.02 24.70
N GLN A 10 -19.94 -12.07 24.09
CA GLN A 10 -19.82 -11.75 22.67
C GLN A 10 -18.38 -11.37 22.27
N THR A 11 -17.69 -10.60 23.12
CA THR A 11 -16.27 -10.26 22.90
C THR A 11 -15.37 -11.49 22.97
N LEU A 12 -15.64 -12.43 23.89
CA LEU A 12 -14.90 -13.70 23.99
C LEU A 12 -15.14 -14.60 22.78
N ASP A 13 -16.38 -14.66 22.29
CA ASP A 13 -16.72 -15.41 21.09
C ASP A 13 -15.97 -14.84 19.88
N ARG A 14 -15.90 -13.50 19.76
CA ARG A 14 -15.14 -12.83 18.70
C ARG A 14 -13.64 -13.08 18.80
N LEU A 15 -13.09 -13.13 20.02
CA LEU A 15 -11.69 -13.48 20.25
C LEU A 15 -11.39 -14.90 19.75
N GLU A 16 -12.29 -15.85 20.00
CA GLU A 16 -12.14 -17.23 19.55
C GLU A 16 -12.20 -17.34 18.01
N GLU A 17 -13.18 -16.67 17.38
CA GLU A 17 -13.25 -16.58 15.91
C GLU A 17 -11.97 -15.99 15.30
N MET A 18 -11.43 -14.94 15.90
CA MET A 18 -10.19 -14.31 15.46
C MET A 18 -9.00 -15.27 15.57
N LYS A 19 -8.87 -15.99 16.69
CA LYS A 19 -7.80 -16.98 16.87
C LYS A 19 -7.89 -18.08 15.84
N GLN A 20 -9.09 -18.63 15.63
CA GLN A 20 -9.32 -19.66 14.63
C GLN A 20 -8.97 -19.16 13.23
N TYR A 21 -9.37 -17.94 12.87
CA TYR A 21 -8.99 -17.31 11.60
C TYR A 21 -7.47 -17.20 11.44
N MET A 22 -6.76 -16.72 12.45
CA MET A 22 -5.31 -16.56 12.39
C MET A 22 -4.58 -17.92 12.27
N GLU A 23 -5.01 -18.92 13.04
CA GLU A 23 -4.35 -20.24 13.09
C GLU A 23 -4.69 -21.12 11.89
N THR A 24 -5.94 -21.10 11.42
CA THR A 24 -6.45 -22.06 10.43
C THR A 24 -6.59 -21.50 9.02
N VAL A 25 -6.54 -20.17 8.85
CA VAL A 25 -6.60 -19.51 7.54
C VAL A 25 -5.29 -18.80 7.26
N VAL A 26 -4.96 -17.78 8.06
CA VAL A 26 -3.83 -16.87 7.80
C VAL A 26 -2.49 -17.59 7.87
N ALA A 27 -2.29 -18.44 8.90
CA ALA A 27 -1.03 -19.16 9.10
C ALA A 27 -0.76 -20.24 8.04
N VAL A 28 -1.81 -20.85 7.46
CA VAL A 28 -1.67 -22.02 6.58
C VAL A 28 -1.75 -21.66 5.11
N ASP A 29 -2.66 -20.76 4.72
CA ASP A 29 -2.91 -20.46 3.31
C ASP A 29 -1.77 -19.61 2.71
N PRO A 30 -1.10 -20.06 1.63
CA PRO A 30 -0.06 -19.30 0.95
C PRO A 30 -0.48 -17.90 0.49
N LYS A 31 -1.78 -17.65 0.28
CA LYS A 31 -2.33 -16.31 -0.06
C LYS A 31 -1.88 -15.24 0.95
N TYR A 32 -1.74 -15.61 2.22
CA TYR A 32 -1.41 -14.66 3.28
C TYR A 32 0.09 -14.51 3.53
N LYS A 33 0.95 -15.18 2.75
CA LYS A 33 2.40 -15.22 2.99
C LYS A 33 3.03 -13.85 3.22
N ASN A 34 2.61 -12.82 2.47
CA ASN A 34 3.19 -11.47 2.54
C ASN A 34 2.64 -10.61 3.69
N VAL A 35 1.59 -11.08 4.38
CA VAL A 35 0.83 -10.29 5.37
C VAL A 35 0.76 -10.97 6.74
N ARG A 36 1.21 -12.22 6.87
CA ARG A 36 1.17 -12.98 8.14
C ARG A 36 1.79 -12.23 9.31
N GLU A 37 2.92 -11.56 9.07
CA GLU A 37 3.67 -10.84 10.11
C GLU A 37 3.07 -9.48 10.45
N THR A 38 2.33 -8.87 9.53
CA THR A 38 1.73 -7.54 9.70
C THR A 38 0.26 -7.58 10.05
N CYS A 39 -0.38 -8.75 10.01
CA CYS A 39 -1.77 -8.90 10.38
C CYS A 39 -1.95 -9.00 11.89
N GLU A 40 -2.10 -7.85 12.52
CA GLU A 40 -2.33 -7.70 13.96
C GLU A 40 -3.42 -6.67 14.26
N ASN A 41 -3.97 -6.71 15.47
CA ASN A 41 -4.82 -5.64 15.97
C ASN A 41 -3.91 -4.53 16.49
N GLN A 42 -4.01 -3.33 15.92
CA GLN A 42 -3.21 -2.17 16.30
C GLN A 42 -3.80 -1.41 17.49
N GLU A 43 -5.08 -1.65 17.79
CA GLU A 43 -5.79 -1.04 18.90
C GLU A 43 -6.27 -2.12 19.90
N PRO A 44 -6.23 -1.84 21.21
CA PRO A 44 -6.65 -2.79 22.23
C PRO A 44 -8.15 -3.12 22.17
N ASP A 45 -8.95 -2.19 21.64
CA ASP A 45 -10.41 -2.30 21.57
C ASP A 45 -10.91 -2.93 20.26
N CYS A 46 -10.03 -3.40 19.37
CA CYS A 46 -10.41 -3.97 18.07
C CYS A 46 -11.49 -5.07 18.17
N LEU A 47 -11.43 -5.93 19.20
CA LEU A 47 -12.43 -6.98 19.42
C LEU A 47 -13.79 -6.42 19.85
N LEU A 48 -13.78 -5.40 20.70
CA LEU A 48 -14.99 -4.71 21.15
C LEU A 48 -15.65 -3.97 19.99
N TRP A 49 -14.86 -3.25 19.20
CA TRP A 49 -15.36 -2.55 18.01
C TRP A 49 -15.88 -3.52 16.94
N ALA A 50 -15.18 -4.63 16.72
CA ALA A 50 -15.64 -5.68 15.82
C ALA A 50 -17.00 -6.27 16.26
N GLU A 51 -17.16 -6.55 17.56
CA GLU A 51 -18.43 -6.99 18.16
C GLU A 51 -19.53 -5.94 17.97
N SER A 52 -19.22 -4.67 18.19
CA SER A 52 -20.14 -3.55 17.99
C SER A 52 -20.47 -3.24 16.52
N GLY A 53 -19.91 -4.00 15.56
CA GLY A 53 -20.24 -3.91 14.14
C GLY A 53 -19.37 -2.95 13.33
N GLU A 54 -18.28 -2.44 13.89
CA GLU A 54 -17.39 -1.48 13.22
C GLU A 54 -16.69 -2.09 12.00
N CYS A 55 -16.54 -3.41 11.93
CA CYS A 55 -16.06 -4.07 10.71
C CYS A 55 -16.91 -3.76 9.48
N LYS A 56 -18.18 -3.32 9.65
CA LYS A 56 -19.07 -2.87 8.57
C LYS A 56 -19.26 -1.36 8.58
N ASN A 57 -19.47 -0.77 9.76
CA ASN A 57 -19.79 0.65 9.90
C ASN A 57 -18.57 1.55 9.65
N ASN A 58 -17.38 1.08 9.99
CA ASN A 58 -16.10 1.76 9.83
C ASN A 58 -15.10 0.83 9.11
N TYR A 59 -15.57 0.31 7.96
CA TYR A 59 -14.87 -0.72 7.20
C TYR A 59 -13.43 -0.33 6.86
N GLU A 60 -13.19 0.88 6.37
CA GLU A 60 -11.84 1.31 5.95
C GLU A 60 -10.84 1.26 7.11
N TYR A 61 -11.18 1.85 8.26
CA TYR A 61 -10.29 1.87 9.41
C TYR A 61 -10.07 0.45 9.95
N MET A 62 -11.16 -0.28 10.20
CA MET A 62 -11.09 -1.61 10.81
C MET A 62 -10.35 -2.62 9.92
N THR A 63 -10.47 -2.50 8.60
CA THR A 63 -9.81 -3.38 7.64
C THR A 63 -8.29 -3.35 7.78
N PHE A 64 -7.70 -2.19 8.10
CA PHE A 64 -6.25 -2.00 8.18
C PHE A 64 -5.71 -2.02 9.61
N HIS A 65 -6.45 -1.48 10.57
CA HIS A 65 -6.01 -1.33 11.96
C HIS A 65 -6.46 -2.50 12.86
N CYS A 66 -7.50 -3.23 12.47
CA CYS A 66 -8.09 -4.33 13.24
C CYS A 66 -8.30 -5.57 12.36
N ALA A 67 -7.37 -5.81 11.42
CA ALA A 67 -7.54 -6.80 10.37
C ALA A 67 -7.83 -8.23 10.88
N PRO A 68 -7.17 -8.74 11.94
CA PRO A 68 -7.53 -10.03 12.52
C PRO A 68 -8.96 -10.06 13.08
N ALA A 69 -9.34 -9.04 13.85
CA ALA A 69 -10.67 -8.96 14.48
C ALA A 69 -11.80 -8.86 13.46
N CYS A 70 -11.53 -8.34 12.26
CA CYS A 70 -12.48 -8.28 11.15
C CYS A 70 -12.28 -9.38 10.10
N GLN A 71 -11.29 -10.25 10.27
CA GLN A 71 -10.92 -11.32 9.33
C GLN A 71 -10.54 -10.81 7.93
N THR A 72 -9.86 -9.67 7.85
CA THR A 72 -9.50 -8.96 6.61
C THR A 72 -7.98 -8.90 6.38
N CYS A 73 -7.20 -9.84 6.93
CA CYS A 73 -5.73 -9.85 6.74
C CYS A 73 -5.30 -9.81 5.27
N ASP A 74 -6.09 -10.37 4.36
CA ASP A 74 -5.78 -10.40 2.93
C ASP A 74 -5.80 -9.01 2.30
N GLN A 75 -6.57 -8.09 2.87
CA GLN A 75 -6.61 -6.68 2.44
C GLN A 75 -5.33 -5.93 2.80
N LEU A 76 -4.45 -6.48 3.65
CA LEU A 76 -3.14 -5.88 3.89
C LEU A 76 -2.20 -6.07 2.69
N ASP A 77 -2.44 -7.08 1.85
CA ASP A 77 -1.62 -7.32 0.66
C ASP A 77 -1.98 -6.28 -0.42
N ILE A 78 -0.99 -5.53 -0.87
CA ILE A 78 -1.16 -4.53 -1.92
C ILE A 78 -1.67 -5.15 -3.23
N LEU A 79 -1.27 -6.38 -3.54
CA LEU A 79 -1.67 -7.06 -4.76
C LEU A 79 -3.14 -7.51 -4.73
N ASN A 80 -3.70 -7.73 -3.53
CA ASN A 80 -5.13 -8.02 -3.39
C ASN A 80 -5.97 -6.75 -3.52
N ARG A 81 -5.49 -5.62 -3.02
CA ARG A 81 -6.18 -4.32 -3.09
C ARG A 81 -6.07 -3.65 -4.46
N CYS A 82 -4.89 -3.75 -5.05
CA CYS A 82 -4.54 -3.15 -6.33
C CYS A 82 -4.01 -4.27 -7.25
N PRO A 83 -4.93 -5.10 -7.78
CA PRO A 83 -4.53 -6.16 -8.69
C PRO A 83 -3.89 -5.54 -9.93
N LEU A 84 -2.72 -6.03 -10.30
CA LEU A 84 -2.07 -5.63 -11.54
C LEU A 84 -2.97 -6.03 -12.70
N ASP A 85 -3.27 -5.08 -13.58
CA ASP A 85 -3.96 -5.38 -14.84
C ASP A 85 -3.02 -6.23 -15.71
N PRO A 86 -3.38 -7.48 -16.03
CA PRO A 86 -2.53 -8.36 -16.84
C PRO A 86 -2.33 -7.84 -18.27
N ASN A 87 -3.17 -6.90 -18.72
CA ASN A 87 -3.10 -6.25 -20.02
C ASN A 87 -2.50 -4.85 -19.95
N ALA A 88 -2.10 -4.37 -18.77
CA ALA A 88 -1.39 -3.10 -18.68
C ALA A 88 -0.09 -3.21 -19.48
N ALA A 89 0.09 -2.25 -20.40
CA ALA A 89 1.37 -2.10 -21.09
C ALA A 89 2.47 -1.85 -20.05
N ASN A 90 3.61 -2.50 -20.21
CA ASN A 90 4.77 -2.20 -19.38
C ASN A 90 5.19 -0.76 -19.70
N MET A 91 5.12 0.12 -18.69
CA MET A 91 5.47 1.53 -18.89
C MET A 91 6.94 1.74 -19.31
N LEU A 92 7.78 0.73 -19.05
CA LEU A 92 9.21 0.68 -19.39
C LEU A 92 9.53 -0.53 -20.27
N GLU A 93 8.71 -0.78 -21.29
CA GLU A 93 8.84 -1.93 -22.17
C GLU A 93 10.04 -1.84 -23.12
N HIS A 94 10.40 -0.64 -23.55
CA HIS A 94 11.39 -0.41 -24.60
C HIS A 94 12.63 0.35 -24.09
N PRO A 95 13.82 0.10 -24.69
CA PRO A 95 15.01 0.89 -24.41
C PRO A 95 14.75 2.38 -24.62
N GLY A 96 15.17 3.19 -23.63
CA GLY A 96 14.96 4.64 -23.65
C GLY A 96 13.64 5.11 -23.04
N ASP A 97 12.73 4.23 -22.63
CA ASP A 97 11.49 4.63 -21.95
C ASP A 97 11.77 5.30 -20.59
N LEU A 98 12.78 4.83 -19.86
CA LEU A 98 13.28 5.53 -18.67
C LEU A 98 13.77 6.93 -19.02
N ASN A 99 14.53 7.09 -20.11
CA ASN A 99 14.99 8.40 -20.55
C ASN A 99 13.80 9.31 -20.86
N ARG A 100 12.81 8.80 -21.61
CA ARG A 100 11.58 9.54 -21.96
C ARG A 100 10.78 9.95 -20.71
N MET A 101 10.75 9.10 -19.68
CA MET A 101 10.12 9.43 -18.42
C MET A 101 10.81 10.63 -17.75
N PHE A 102 12.14 10.63 -17.66
CA PHE A 102 12.88 11.77 -17.10
C PHE A 102 12.73 13.04 -17.95
N GLU A 103 12.80 12.94 -19.28
CA GLU A 103 12.54 14.08 -20.15
C GLU A 103 11.14 14.66 -19.94
N ARG A 104 10.12 13.79 -19.74
CA ARG A 104 8.76 14.24 -19.43
C ARG A 104 8.68 15.00 -18.11
N ILE A 105 9.39 14.55 -17.06
CA ILE A 105 9.45 15.26 -15.77
C ILE A 105 9.94 16.72 -15.97
N LEU A 106 10.87 16.93 -16.89
CA LEU A 106 11.46 18.23 -17.17
C LEU A 106 10.65 19.07 -18.17
N SER A 107 9.81 18.44 -18.99
CA SER A 107 9.06 19.13 -20.04
C SER A 107 7.59 19.38 -19.69
N ASP A 108 7.01 18.61 -18.77
CA ASP A 108 5.60 18.74 -18.41
C ASP A 108 5.35 20.07 -17.67
N PRO A 109 4.52 20.98 -18.21
CA PRO A 109 4.30 22.30 -17.62
C PRO A 109 3.78 22.22 -16.18
N THR A 110 2.91 21.25 -15.88
CA THR A 110 2.32 21.11 -14.55
C THR A 110 3.38 20.73 -13.51
N ILE A 111 4.30 19.85 -13.89
CA ILE A 111 5.39 19.40 -13.03
C ILE A 111 6.41 20.54 -12.86
N VAL A 112 6.78 21.20 -13.95
CA VAL A 112 7.78 22.26 -13.95
C VAL A 112 7.32 23.47 -13.12
N GLU A 113 6.06 23.87 -13.26
CA GLU A 113 5.51 24.99 -12.48
C GLU A 113 5.37 24.65 -10.99
N THR A 114 4.94 23.43 -10.68
CA THR A 114 4.65 23.01 -9.29
C THR A 114 5.92 22.70 -8.51
N TYR A 115 6.84 21.94 -9.09
CA TYR A 115 7.97 21.33 -8.37
C TYR A 115 9.34 21.85 -8.80
N LYS A 116 9.39 22.70 -9.85
CA LYS A 116 10.61 23.39 -10.33
C LYS A 116 11.85 22.50 -10.34
N PRO A 117 11.82 21.36 -11.05
CA PRO A 117 12.89 20.39 -11.00
C PRO A 117 14.22 20.98 -11.48
N LYS A 118 15.30 20.65 -10.78
CA LYS A 118 16.67 21.01 -11.16
C LYS A 118 17.45 19.77 -11.55
N VAL A 119 18.05 19.80 -12.74
CA VAL A 119 18.91 18.74 -13.24
C VAL A 119 20.32 18.93 -12.71
N LEU A 120 20.85 17.91 -12.02
CA LEU A 120 22.26 17.87 -11.59
C LEU A 120 23.11 16.97 -12.49
N SER A 121 22.50 15.90 -13.04
CA SER A 121 23.14 14.99 -13.99
C SER A 121 22.11 14.38 -14.93
N ARG A 122 22.50 14.16 -16.19
CA ARG A 122 21.68 13.42 -17.17
C ARG A 122 22.55 12.77 -18.25
N PRO A 123 22.04 11.72 -18.94
CA PRO A 123 22.67 11.19 -20.14
C PRO A 123 22.80 12.27 -21.21
N ARG A 124 23.83 12.19 -22.07
CA ARG A 124 23.98 13.15 -23.18
C ARG A 124 22.74 13.12 -24.08
N PRO A 125 22.04 14.25 -24.28
CA PRO A 125 21.01 14.37 -25.30
C PRO A 125 21.68 14.37 -26.68
N PHE A 126 20.93 13.92 -27.68
CA PHE A 126 21.30 14.05 -29.08
C PHE A 126 20.34 15.06 -29.73
N PRO A 127 20.82 16.14 -30.37
CA PRO A 127 22.23 16.48 -30.62
C PRO A 127 22.98 17.02 -29.39
N GLU A 128 24.32 16.97 -29.43
CA GLU A 128 25.20 17.52 -28.39
C GLU A 128 25.01 19.04 -28.30
N GLU A 129 24.30 19.49 -27.28
CA GLU A 129 24.21 20.90 -26.90
C GLU A 129 25.24 21.19 -25.80
N ASP A 130 25.88 22.36 -25.83
CA ASP A 130 26.73 22.83 -24.74
C ASP A 130 25.85 23.18 -23.53
N VAL A 131 25.80 22.31 -22.54
CA VAL A 131 24.96 22.50 -21.35
C VAL A 131 25.76 22.30 -20.06
N ASP A 132 25.47 23.12 -19.06
CA ASP A 132 26.12 23.14 -17.74
C ASP A 132 25.56 22.05 -16.79
N TYR A 133 25.65 20.78 -17.18
CA TYR A 133 25.41 19.65 -16.27
C TYR A 133 26.49 18.58 -16.39
N GLN A 134 26.63 17.77 -15.34
CA GLN A 134 27.55 16.64 -15.36
C GLN A 134 26.94 15.48 -16.16
N GLU A 135 27.64 15.00 -17.19
CA GLU A 135 27.27 13.77 -17.89
C GLU A 135 27.27 12.58 -16.94
N GLY A 136 26.18 11.82 -16.94
CA GLY A 136 26.02 10.73 -15.98
C GLY A 136 24.60 10.18 -15.94
N PRO A 137 24.26 9.37 -14.93
CA PRO A 137 22.89 8.91 -14.73
C PRO A 137 21.96 10.11 -14.46
N TRP A 138 20.66 9.93 -14.69
CA TRP A 138 19.66 10.93 -14.32
C TRP A 138 19.69 11.23 -12.82
N VAL A 139 19.96 12.48 -12.48
CA VAL A 139 19.83 13.05 -11.13
C VAL A 139 19.06 14.35 -11.25
N VAL A 140 17.79 14.29 -10.87
CA VAL A 140 16.87 15.43 -10.83
C VAL A 140 16.46 15.63 -9.37
N ILE A 141 16.60 16.86 -8.88
CA ILE A 141 16.14 17.26 -7.55
C ILE A 141 14.91 18.15 -7.70
N PHE A 142 14.03 18.11 -6.70
CA PHE A 142 12.83 18.94 -6.61
C PHE A 142 12.94 19.76 -5.32
N ASP A 143 12.48 21.01 -5.38
CA ASP A 143 12.42 21.90 -4.21
C ASP A 143 11.06 21.82 -3.50
#